data_AF-J9EAM6-F1
#
_entry.id   AF-J9EAM6-F1
#
_cell.length_a   1.000
_cell.length_b   1.000
_cell.length_c   1.000
_cell.angle_alpha   90.00
_cell.angle_beta   90.00
_cell.angle_gamma   90.00
#
_symmetry.space_group_name_H-M   'P 1'
#
loop_
_entity.id
_entity.type
_entity.pdbx_description
1 polymer ?
#
loop_
_entity_poly.entity_id
_entity_poly.type
_entity_poly.pdbx_seq_one_letter_code
_entity_poly.pdbx_strand_id
1 'polypeptide(L)'
;FEEQYCLCGQTIREPPIPCGTPLPSCNQPCSRQHSCDHPPLHNCHAEPECPPCTVLTQKPCYGAHEIRANIPCFLNDVSCGRPCDKKLLCNVHRCKRICHVGQCLVNDISCQQPCIKRRVGESCDHICGLPCHGDTPCPKS
;
A
#
# COMPACT_ATOMS: atom_id res chain seq x y z
N PHE A 1 11.81 -21.03 44.76
CA PHE A 1 11.19 -21.60 43.55
C PHE A 1 10.23 -20.56 43.03
N GLU A 2 10.47 -20.05 41.82
CA GLU A 2 9.69 -18.94 41.26
C GLU A 2 8.78 -19.48 40.15
N GLU A 3 7.53 -19.02 40.14
CA GLU A 3 6.55 -19.33 39.10
C GLU A 3 6.87 -18.52 37.84
N GLN A 4 6.56 -19.06 36.66
CA GLN A 4 6.69 -18.29 35.41
C GLN A 4 5.34 -18.02 34.78
N TYR A 5 5.18 -16.80 34.29
CA TYR A 5 3.94 -16.28 33.73
C TYR A 5 4.08 -16.03 32.23
N CYS A 6 3.01 -16.17 31.44
CA CYS A 6 2.98 -15.64 30.08
C CYS A 6 3.17 -14.10 30.11
N LEU A 7 3.48 -13.51 28.97
CA LEU A 7 3.52 -12.04 28.83
C LEU A 7 2.16 -11.37 29.12
N CYS A 8 1.08 -12.14 29.04
CA CYS A 8 -0.28 -11.73 29.36
C CYS A 8 -0.68 -11.86 30.84
N GLY A 9 0.14 -12.51 31.67
CA GLY A 9 -0.18 -12.87 33.06
C GLY A 9 -1.24 -13.96 33.28
N GLN A 10 -1.99 -14.38 32.25
CA GLN A 10 -3.11 -15.34 32.37
C GLN A 10 -2.72 -16.82 32.44
N THR A 11 -1.49 -17.18 32.05
CA THR A 11 -1.01 -18.56 32.11
C THR A 11 0.20 -18.64 33.01
N ILE A 12 0.18 -19.58 33.95
CA ILE A 12 1.22 -19.81 34.94
C ILE A 12 1.81 -21.21 34.77
N ARG A 13 3.13 -21.31 34.89
CA ARG A 13 3.84 -22.58 35.06
C ARG A 13 4.40 -22.66 36.46
N GLU A 14 4.09 -23.76 37.12
CA GLU A 14 4.55 -24.04 38.48
C GLU A 14 5.98 -24.61 38.48
N PRO A 15 6.76 -24.38 39.56
CA PRO A 15 8.08 -24.99 39.74
C PRO A 15 8.03 -26.52 39.90
N PRO A 16 9.13 -27.24 39.59
CA PRO A 16 10.48 -26.74 39.27
C PRO A 16 10.65 -26.32 37.80
N ILE A 17 11.12 -25.10 37.57
CA ILE A 17 11.38 -24.57 36.23
C ILE A 17 12.90 -24.50 35.98
N PRO A 18 13.44 -25.29 35.04
CA PRO A 18 14.85 -25.21 34.68
C PRO A 18 15.23 -23.80 34.17
N CYS A 19 16.47 -23.38 34.42
CA CYS A 19 16.98 -22.14 33.85
C CYS A 19 16.98 -22.22 32.32
N GLY A 20 16.57 -21.13 31.67
CA GLY A 20 16.47 -21.06 30.20
C GLY A 20 15.20 -21.67 29.61
N THR A 21 14.26 -22.19 30.42
CA THR A 21 13.00 -22.68 29.89
C THR A 21 12.17 -21.51 29.32
N PRO A 22 11.66 -21.59 28.08
CA PRO A 22 10.85 -20.53 27.49
C PRO A 22 9.55 -20.31 28.27
N LEU A 23 8.95 -19.13 28.07
CA LEU A 23 7.67 -18.76 28.68
C LEU A 23 6.57 -19.79 28.37
N PRO A 24 5.59 -19.98 29.27
CA PRO A 24 4.51 -20.92 29.05
C PRO A 24 3.67 -20.54 27.83
N SER A 25 3.27 -21.54 27.05
CA SER A 25 2.36 -21.36 25.91
C SER A 25 0.98 -20.96 26.40
N CYS A 26 0.45 -19.87 25.86
CA CYS A 26 -0.85 -19.34 26.25
C CYS A 26 -1.80 -19.31 25.05
N ASN A 27 -3.02 -19.81 25.24
CA ASN A 27 -4.07 -19.86 24.21
C ASN A 27 -5.05 -18.68 24.27
N GLN A 28 -4.77 -17.70 25.12
CA GLN A 28 -5.60 -16.50 25.24
C GLN A 28 -5.25 -15.51 24.13
N PRO A 29 -6.23 -14.72 23.64
CA PRO A 29 -5.96 -13.70 22.63
C PRO A 29 -4.88 -12.73 23.11
N CYS A 30 -4.02 -12.30 22.19
CA CYS A 30 -2.93 -11.40 22.54
C CYS A 30 -3.44 -10.09 23.16
N SER A 31 -2.97 -9.75 24.35
CA SER A 31 -3.39 -8.55 25.10
C SER A 31 -2.60 -7.29 24.73
N ARG A 32 -1.68 -7.37 23.76
CA ARG A 32 -0.88 -6.22 23.32
C ARG A 32 -1.74 -5.20 22.56
N GLN A 33 -1.31 -3.94 22.56
CA GLN A 33 -1.98 -2.89 21.80
C GLN A 33 -1.69 -3.05 20.30
N HIS A 34 -2.74 -3.06 19.49
CA HIS A 34 -2.65 -3.16 18.04
C HIS A 34 -3.18 -1.87 17.40
N SER A 35 -2.65 -1.52 16.24
CA SER A 35 -3.10 -0.33 15.49
C SER A 35 -4.40 -0.56 14.70
N CYS A 36 -4.98 -1.77 14.79
CA CYS A 36 -6.17 -2.17 14.07
C CYS A 36 -7.40 -2.22 14.99
N ASP A 37 -8.58 -1.98 14.42
CA ASP A 37 -9.83 -1.80 15.16
C ASP A 37 -10.61 -3.11 15.42
N HIS A 38 -9.96 -4.26 15.24
CA HIS A 38 -10.60 -5.57 15.35
C HIS A 38 -9.84 -6.49 16.30
N PRO A 39 -10.52 -7.49 16.90
CA PRO A 39 -9.89 -8.40 17.83
C PRO A 39 -8.66 -9.10 17.20
N PRO A 40 -7.61 -9.32 17.99
CA PRO A 40 -6.42 -10.02 17.52
C PRO A 40 -6.78 -11.46 17.13
N LEU A 41 -6.33 -11.88 15.95
CA LEU A 41 -6.55 -13.24 15.44
C LEU A 41 -5.45 -14.23 15.89
N HIS A 42 -4.57 -13.82 16.79
CA HIS A 42 -3.48 -14.63 17.31
C HIS A 42 -3.49 -14.67 18.83
N ASN A 43 -2.91 -15.75 19.36
CA ASN A 43 -2.82 -15.98 20.79
C ASN A 43 -1.60 -15.27 21.37
N CYS A 44 -1.53 -15.21 22.70
CA CYS A 44 -0.35 -14.74 23.42
C CYS A 44 0.88 -15.56 23.00
N HIS A 45 1.96 -14.86 22.70
CA HIS A 45 3.20 -15.41 22.18
C HIS A 45 4.39 -14.81 22.95
N ALA A 46 5.53 -15.49 22.93
CA ALA A 46 6.73 -15.03 23.61
C ALA A 46 7.56 -14.03 22.78
N GLU A 47 7.36 -14.00 21.47
CA GLU A 47 8.11 -13.13 20.55
C GLU A 47 7.87 -11.64 20.85
N PRO A 48 8.88 -10.77 20.69
CA PRO A 48 8.75 -9.35 20.96
C PRO A 48 7.76 -8.64 20.03
N GLU A 49 7.59 -9.14 18.81
CA GLU A 49 6.72 -8.52 17.79
C GLU A 49 5.48 -9.39 17.54
N CYS A 50 4.32 -8.75 17.43
CA CYS A 50 3.09 -9.44 17.06
C CYS A 50 3.11 -9.86 15.59
N PRO A 51 2.56 -11.03 15.23
CA PRO A 51 2.38 -11.41 13.83
C PRO A 51 1.49 -10.39 13.09
N PRO A 52 1.73 -10.17 11.78
CA PRO A 52 0.95 -9.22 11.00
C PRO A 52 -0.52 -9.62 10.94
N CYS A 53 -1.41 -8.64 11.04
CA CYS A 53 -2.83 -8.94 11.07
C CYS A 53 -3.39 -9.32 9.69
N THR A 54 -3.82 -10.58 9.57
CA THR A 54 -4.39 -11.17 8.36
C THR A 54 -5.91 -11.00 8.21
N VAL A 55 -6.55 -10.27 9.14
CA VAL A 55 -7.98 -9.97 9.07
C VAL A 55 -8.28 -9.26 7.76
N LEU A 56 -9.27 -9.75 7.03
CA LEU A 56 -9.68 -9.19 5.76
C LEU A 56 -10.54 -7.94 5.99
N THR A 57 -10.12 -6.84 5.38
CA THR A 57 -10.74 -5.52 5.50
C THR A 57 -11.05 -4.95 4.11
N GLN A 58 -11.80 -3.86 4.10
CA GLN A 58 -12.10 -3.11 2.90
C GLN A 58 -11.22 -1.85 2.87
N LYS A 59 -10.47 -1.64 1.79
CA LYS A 59 -9.57 -0.48 1.67
C LYS A 59 -9.66 0.18 0.29
N PRO A 60 -9.58 1.51 0.21
CA PRO A 60 -9.49 2.21 -1.07
C PRO A 60 -8.15 1.91 -1.75
N CYS A 61 -8.14 1.91 -3.08
CA CYS A 61 -6.89 1.78 -3.82
C CYS A 61 -6.04 3.07 -3.80
N TYR A 62 -4.76 3.00 -4.20
CA TYR A 62 -3.85 4.17 -4.23
C TYR A 62 -4.40 5.38 -5.00
N GLY A 63 -5.24 5.14 -6.00
CA GLY A 63 -5.86 6.17 -6.82
C GLY A 63 -7.26 6.59 -6.36
N ALA A 64 -7.78 6.02 -5.27
CA ALA A 64 -9.15 6.19 -4.80
C ALA A 64 -10.23 5.91 -5.88
N HIS A 65 -9.92 5.02 -6.82
CA HIS A 65 -10.84 4.63 -7.90
C HIS A 65 -11.99 3.75 -7.40
N GLU A 66 -11.71 2.85 -6.48
CA GLU A 66 -12.69 1.94 -5.87
C GLU A 66 -12.20 1.42 -4.52
N ILE A 67 -13.14 0.92 -3.71
CA ILE A 67 -12.86 0.23 -2.46
C ILE A 67 -12.76 -1.26 -2.76
N ARG A 68 -11.64 -1.89 -2.40
CA ARG A 68 -11.44 -3.32 -2.53
C ARG A 68 -11.70 -4.03 -1.22
N ALA A 69 -12.49 -5.08 -1.27
CA ALA A 69 -12.66 -6.02 -0.18
C ALA A 69 -11.56 -7.10 -0.20
N ASN A 70 -11.47 -7.86 0.89
CA ASN A 70 -10.50 -8.96 1.06
C ASN A 70 -9.04 -8.49 1.10
N ILE A 71 -8.81 -7.29 1.63
CA ILE A 71 -7.45 -6.76 1.82
C ILE A 71 -7.00 -7.03 3.26
N PRO A 72 -5.92 -7.80 3.48
CA PRO A 72 -5.35 -8.01 4.80
C PRO A 72 -5.12 -6.68 5.54
N CYS A 73 -5.50 -6.59 6.81
CA CYS A 73 -5.43 -5.35 7.57
C CYS A 73 -4.02 -4.76 7.60
N PHE A 74 -2.98 -5.59 7.63
CA PHE A 74 -1.59 -5.12 7.60
C PHE A 74 -1.24 -4.36 6.31
N LEU A 75 -1.94 -4.62 5.20
CA LEU A 75 -1.78 -3.89 3.94
C LEU A 75 -2.68 -2.67 3.95
N ASN A 76 -2.12 -1.47 4.04
CA ASN A 76 -2.91 -0.24 4.03
C ASN A 76 -3.38 0.20 2.65
N ASP A 77 -2.64 -0.16 1.63
CA ASP A 77 -2.85 0.39 0.30
C ASP A 77 -2.76 -0.70 -0.76
N VAL A 78 -3.65 -0.60 -1.75
CA VAL A 78 -3.76 -1.62 -2.81
C VAL A 78 -3.86 -0.98 -4.17
N SER A 79 -3.34 -1.67 -5.19
CA SER A 79 -3.61 -1.30 -6.58
C SER A 79 -4.97 -1.83 -6.99
N CYS A 80 -5.75 -1.02 -7.73
CA CYS A 80 -6.98 -1.49 -8.35
C CYS A 80 -6.81 -2.08 -9.76
N GLY A 81 -5.61 -2.08 -10.34
CA GLY A 81 -5.38 -2.50 -11.72
C GLY A 81 -5.99 -1.61 -12.81
N ARG A 82 -6.90 -0.68 -12.47
CA ARG A 82 -7.41 0.34 -13.40
C ARG A 82 -6.30 1.36 -13.74
N PRO A 83 -6.38 2.05 -14.90
CA PRO A 83 -5.47 3.17 -15.19
C PRO A 83 -5.62 4.26 -14.12
N CYS A 84 -4.49 4.89 -13.77
CA CYS A 84 -4.44 5.89 -12.73
C CYS A 84 -5.25 7.14 -13.09
N ASP A 85 -5.19 7.57 -14.36
CA ASP A 85 -5.96 8.67 -14.95
C ASP A 85 -5.82 10.05 -14.28
N LYS A 86 -4.96 10.16 -13.26
CA LYS A 86 -4.58 11.42 -12.61
C LYS A 86 -3.93 12.35 -13.64
N LYS A 87 -4.31 13.64 -13.62
CA LYS A 87 -3.69 14.67 -14.45
C LYS A 87 -2.21 14.80 -14.09
N LEU A 88 -1.35 14.77 -15.10
CA LEU A 88 0.08 15.02 -14.93
C LEU A 88 0.36 16.53 -14.85
N LEU A 89 1.53 16.90 -14.34
CA LEU A 89 1.96 18.32 -14.19
C LEU A 89 1.97 19.10 -15.52
N CYS A 90 2.06 18.40 -16.65
CA CYS A 90 1.96 19.02 -17.97
C CYS A 90 0.54 19.53 -18.34
N ASN A 91 -0.48 19.26 -17.49
CA ASN A 91 -1.90 19.61 -17.66
C ASN A 91 -2.63 19.05 -18.90
N VAL A 92 -1.90 18.55 -19.90
CA VAL A 92 -2.43 17.97 -21.14
C VAL A 92 -2.61 16.46 -21.01
N HIS A 93 -1.67 15.77 -20.38
CA HIS A 93 -1.69 14.31 -20.30
C HIS A 93 -2.19 13.79 -18.95
N ARG A 94 -2.75 12.59 -19.01
CA ARG A 94 -3.18 11.81 -17.84
C ARG A 94 -2.24 10.64 -17.62
N CYS A 95 -2.11 10.18 -16.38
CA CYS A 95 -1.30 9.03 -16.05
C CYS A 95 -1.91 7.76 -16.68
N LYS A 96 -1.20 7.17 -17.64
CA LYS A 96 -1.58 5.91 -18.30
C LYS A 96 -1.10 4.65 -17.57
N ARG A 97 -0.38 4.81 -16.45
CA ARG A 97 0.08 3.68 -15.63
C ARG A 97 -1.12 3.06 -14.91
N ILE A 98 -1.05 1.77 -14.60
CA ILE A 98 -1.98 1.14 -13.67
C ILE A 98 -1.94 1.83 -12.31
N CYS A 99 -3.01 1.74 -11.53
CA CYS A 99 -3.09 2.26 -10.17
C CYS A 99 -1.83 1.88 -9.40
N HIS A 100 -1.07 2.89 -9.00
CA HIS A 100 0.27 2.71 -8.47
C HIS A 100 0.44 3.57 -7.23
N VAL A 101 1.39 3.17 -6.39
CA VAL A 101 1.86 3.96 -5.26
C VAL A 101 2.70 5.15 -5.74
N GLY A 102 2.65 6.26 -5.00
CA GLY A 102 3.49 7.43 -5.25
C GLY A 102 3.02 8.33 -6.40
N GLN A 103 3.92 9.20 -6.83
CA GLN A 103 3.64 10.20 -7.86
C GLN A 103 3.57 9.58 -9.26
N CYS A 104 2.73 10.16 -10.12
CA CYS A 104 2.56 9.68 -11.50
C CYS A 104 3.75 9.98 -12.42
N LEU A 105 4.57 10.97 -12.05
CA LEU A 105 5.82 11.30 -12.72
C LEU A 105 6.97 10.80 -11.85
N VAL A 106 7.86 10.01 -12.44
CA VAL A 106 9.08 9.58 -11.76
C VAL A 106 10.05 10.77 -11.77
N ASN A 107 10.39 11.29 -10.59
CA ASN A 107 11.34 12.40 -10.36
C ASN A 107 10.93 13.79 -10.86
N ASP A 108 9.66 14.06 -11.16
CA ASP A 108 9.20 15.37 -11.68
C ASP A 108 9.84 15.80 -13.03
N ILE A 109 10.54 14.89 -13.73
CA ILE A 109 11.34 15.19 -14.94
C ILE A 109 10.46 15.30 -16.20
N SER A 110 9.36 16.03 -16.15
CA SER A 110 8.44 16.26 -17.28
C SER A 110 7.71 15.02 -17.81
N CYS A 111 6.60 15.25 -18.52
CA CYS A 111 5.81 14.17 -19.10
C CYS A 111 6.48 13.64 -20.37
N GLN A 112 6.83 12.36 -20.42
CA GLN A 112 7.40 11.74 -21.64
C GLN A 112 6.36 11.15 -22.59
N GLN A 113 5.07 11.38 -22.34
CA GLN A 113 4.03 10.85 -23.22
C GLN A 113 4.04 11.57 -24.57
N PRO A 114 3.79 10.86 -25.68
CA PRO A 114 3.68 11.46 -27.00
C PRO A 114 2.49 12.40 -27.05
N CYS A 115 2.71 13.61 -27.56
CA CYS A 115 1.69 14.63 -27.67
C CYS A 115 0.58 14.20 -28.64
N ILE A 116 -0.66 14.29 -28.16
CA ILE A 116 -1.87 13.90 -28.89
C ILE A 116 -2.52 15.05 -29.68
N LYS A 117 -1.92 16.25 -29.68
CA LYS A 117 -2.42 17.39 -30.46
C LYS A 117 -2.31 17.08 -31.97
N ARG A 118 -3.40 17.26 -32.71
CA ARG A 118 -3.45 17.11 -34.17
C ARG A 118 -3.00 18.42 -34.82
N ARG A 119 -2.07 18.34 -35.77
CA ARG A 119 -1.60 19.48 -36.55
C ARG A 119 -2.59 19.74 -37.69
N VAL A 120 -3.64 20.50 -37.41
CA VAL A 120 -4.61 20.92 -38.43
C VAL A 120 -4.15 22.24 -39.02
N GLY A 121 -3.95 22.30 -40.34
CA GLY A 121 -3.55 23.53 -41.05
C GLY A 121 -2.04 23.71 -41.27
N GLU A 122 -1.20 22.77 -40.81
CA GLU A 122 0.17 22.61 -41.32
C GLU A 122 0.14 21.64 -42.52
N SER A 123 1.20 21.60 -43.34
CA SER A 123 1.25 20.91 -44.65
C SER A 123 0.79 19.44 -44.68
N CYS A 124 0.69 18.77 -43.53
CA CYS A 124 0.14 17.43 -43.39
C CYS A 124 -0.71 17.32 -42.12
N ASP A 125 -1.92 16.75 -42.23
CA ASP A 125 -2.82 16.50 -41.10
C ASP A 125 -2.43 15.21 -40.36
N HIS A 126 -1.67 15.33 -39.27
CA HIS A 126 -1.22 14.20 -38.45
C HIS A 126 -1.12 14.55 -36.95
N ILE A 127 -1.02 13.51 -36.10
CA ILE A 127 -0.80 13.66 -34.65
C ILE A 127 0.66 14.03 -34.39
N CYS A 128 0.92 15.02 -33.53
CA CYS A 128 2.26 15.53 -33.26
C CYS A 128 3.28 14.45 -32.86
N GLY A 129 2.93 13.55 -31.92
CA GLY A 129 3.77 12.40 -31.56
C GLY A 129 5.07 12.71 -30.80
N LEU A 130 5.51 13.98 -30.78
CA LEU A 130 6.70 14.43 -30.02
C LEU A 130 6.50 14.32 -28.50
N PRO A 131 7.59 14.30 -27.69
CA PRO A 131 7.48 14.36 -26.24
C PRO A 131 6.59 15.51 -25.77
N CYS A 132 5.96 15.33 -24.61
CA CYS A 132 5.05 16.34 -24.09
C CYS A 132 5.78 17.67 -23.91
N HIS A 133 5.24 18.69 -24.56
CA HIS A 133 5.69 20.07 -24.47
C HIS A 133 4.65 20.94 -23.73
N GLY A 134 3.84 20.30 -22.88
CA GLY A 134 2.80 20.94 -22.07
C GLY A 134 1.82 21.75 -22.91
N ASP A 135 1.60 23.00 -22.51
CA ASP A 135 0.66 23.90 -23.16
C ASP A 135 1.25 24.61 -24.40
N THR A 136 2.58 24.55 -24.58
CA THR A 136 3.22 25.21 -25.71
C THR A 136 2.68 24.69 -27.06
N PRO A 137 2.73 25.51 -28.13
CA PRO A 137 2.39 25.04 -29.47
C PRO A 137 3.35 23.92 -29.89
N CYS A 138 2.85 22.99 -30.71
CA CYS A 138 3.68 21.90 -31.21
C CYS A 138 4.87 22.45 -32.00
N PRO A 139 6.12 22.12 -31.63
CA PRO A 139 7.28 22.61 -32.36
C PRO A 139 7.22 22.10 -33.80
N LYS A 140 7.58 22.93 -34.78
CA LYS A 140 7.60 22.52 -36.19
C LYS A 140 8.64 21.42 -36.35
N SER A 141 8.25 20.32 -37.02
CA SER A 141 9.16 19.22 -37.31
C SER A 141 10.12 19.56 -38.44
#